data_AF-A0A1J4JKN6-F1
#
_entry.id   AF-A0A1J4JKN6-F1
#
_cell.length_a   1.000
_cell.length_b   1.000
_cell.length_c   1.000
_cell.angle_alpha   90.00
_cell.angle_beta   90.00
_cell.angle_gamma   90.00
#
_symmetry.space_group_name_H-M   'P 1'
#
loop_
_entity.id
_entity.type
_entity.pdbx_description
1 polymer ?
#
loop_
_entity_poly.entity_id
_entity_poly.type
_entity_poly.pdbx_seq_one_letter_code
_entity_poly.pdbx_strand_id
1 'polypeptide(L)'
;MIEEPNFFYSPYSNGIESQFPCDGTAIEYHPKFDLASLSPVPGNIFQVYIDQRFISFSYEPISRQQVFGSTYYAPFSDLSAIAFHTGCLFVNPKMKNVPVRRFCTVQNLLEALSVPEQDYSKAAQIFDYPIDLTIQGVLVHFYIDDSPGYYPSVNRNGIRSQEWKTPEKYCIKIIQSAVITMYDQPPKLVAPSEYQRTTALVPKYIFTFTGELAIVFTPQIFIQIFSKPNISKGLFRVFRVFFDVGRSRYEIVPGEKHKFKIVLDLVGDEECREVIVRDAEMTEFFVKKKTIGVNNHQFSPVDAIMMSQCNRTKLGRSTSINKM
;
A
#
# COMPACT_ATOMS: atom_id res chain seq x y z
N MET A 1 -26.67 -12.01 -30.09
CA MET A 1 -25.62 -12.42 -29.13
C MET A 1 -24.61 -11.31 -29.07
N ILE A 2 -24.55 -10.58 -27.96
CA ILE A 2 -23.54 -9.54 -27.74
C ILE A 2 -22.37 -10.28 -27.11
N GLU A 3 -21.23 -10.34 -27.81
CA GLU A 3 -19.98 -10.87 -27.24
C GLU A 3 -19.57 -9.95 -26.08
N GLU A 4 -19.55 -10.49 -24.85
CA GLU A 4 -19.05 -9.75 -23.69
C GLU A 4 -17.52 -9.61 -23.80
N PRO A 5 -16.96 -8.42 -23.49
CA PRO A 5 -15.53 -8.19 -23.63
C PRO A 5 -14.74 -9.04 -22.63
N ASN A 6 -13.81 -9.83 -23.14
CA ASN A 6 -12.78 -10.49 -22.35
C ASN A 6 -11.73 -9.44 -21.95
N PHE A 7 -11.52 -9.25 -20.65
CA PHE A 7 -10.41 -8.41 -20.17
C PHE A 7 -9.15 -9.27 -20.07
N PHE A 8 -8.35 -9.23 -21.14
CA PHE A 8 -6.98 -9.76 -21.12
C PHE A 8 -6.06 -8.75 -20.43
N TYR A 9 -5.08 -9.25 -19.70
CA TYR A 9 -3.98 -8.42 -19.21
C TYR A 9 -3.12 -7.99 -20.40
N SER A 10 -3.44 -6.86 -21.02
CA SER A 10 -2.59 -6.24 -22.03
C SER A 10 -1.70 -5.21 -21.35
N PRO A 11 -0.37 -5.27 -21.53
CA PRO A 11 0.51 -4.18 -21.10
C PRO A 11 0.24 -2.87 -21.86
N TYR A 12 -0.67 -2.85 -22.84
CA TYR A 12 -0.98 -1.70 -23.70
C TYR A 12 -2.49 -1.51 -23.97
N SER A 13 -3.40 -2.10 -23.17
CA SER A 13 -4.84 -1.83 -23.36
C SER A 13 -5.23 -0.47 -22.79
N ASN A 14 -5.43 0.48 -23.69
CA ASN A 14 -6.13 1.74 -23.45
C ASN A 14 -7.47 1.48 -22.76
N GLY A 15 -7.59 1.80 -21.47
CA GLY A 15 -8.88 1.89 -20.79
C GLY A 15 -8.92 1.65 -19.29
N ILE A 16 -8.00 0.88 -18.70
CA ILE A 16 -7.89 0.73 -17.23
C ILE A 16 -6.41 0.53 -16.89
N GLU A 17 -5.62 1.58 -17.08
CA GLU A 17 -4.33 1.66 -16.40
C GLU A 17 -4.61 1.75 -14.90
N SER A 18 -4.02 0.86 -14.09
CA SER A 18 -3.77 1.21 -12.69
C SER A 18 -2.74 2.34 -12.69
N GLN A 19 -3.20 3.58 -12.88
CA GLN A 19 -2.37 4.76 -13.05
C GLN A 19 -1.74 5.18 -11.72
N PHE A 20 -0.86 4.39 -11.12
CA PHE A 20 0.12 5.03 -10.22
C PHE A 20 0.99 5.92 -11.11
N PRO A 21 1.08 7.24 -10.91
CA PRO A 21 1.88 8.10 -11.75
C PRO A 21 3.33 7.68 -11.50
N CYS A 22 3.95 7.10 -12.51
CA CYS A 22 5.37 6.77 -12.53
C CYS A 22 6.15 7.78 -13.36
N ASP A 23 5.56 8.97 -13.59
CA ASP A 23 6.21 10.09 -14.26
C ASP A 23 7.09 10.92 -13.31
N GLY A 24 7.13 10.54 -12.02
CA GLY A 24 7.92 11.24 -11.01
C GLY A 24 7.36 12.63 -10.68
N THR A 25 6.10 12.90 -11.02
CA THR A 25 5.44 14.19 -10.75
C THR A 25 4.87 14.21 -9.33
N ALA A 26 5.03 15.32 -8.60
CA ALA A 26 4.50 15.49 -7.26
C ALA A 26 3.95 16.91 -7.05
N ILE A 27 2.96 17.05 -6.18
CA ILE A 27 2.54 18.36 -5.70
C ILE A 27 3.57 18.87 -4.71
N GLU A 28 3.99 20.13 -4.84
CA GLU A 28 4.84 20.77 -3.84
C GLU A 28 4.07 21.06 -2.54
N TYR A 29 4.59 20.60 -1.41
CA TYR A 29 4.06 21.00 -0.11
C TYR A 29 4.50 22.43 0.24
N HIS A 30 3.55 23.21 0.77
CA HIS A 30 3.80 24.51 1.37
C HIS A 30 3.02 24.60 2.71
N PRO A 31 3.47 25.41 3.70
CA PRO A 31 2.72 25.67 4.93
C PRO A 31 1.25 26.09 4.81
N LYS A 32 0.79 26.51 3.62
CA LYS A 32 -0.61 26.85 3.34
C LYS A 32 -1.32 25.80 2.49
N PHE A 33 -0.71 24.62 2.35
CA PHE A 33 -1.28 23.52 1.60
C PHE A 33 -2.59 23.10 2.26
N ASP A 34 -3.67 23.21 1.50
CA ASP A 34 -4.99 22.79 1.93
C ASP A 34 -5.41 21.58 1.11
N LEU A 35 -5.54 20.44 1.77
CA LEU A 35 -5.97 19.20 1.13
C LEU A 35 -7.39 19.33 0.54
N ALA A 36 -8.27 20.14 1.15
CA ALA A 36 -9.63 20.33 0.66
C ALA A 36 -9.65 20.97 -0.75
N SER A 37 -8.64 21.78 -1.09
CA SER A 37 -8.50 22.38 -2.42
C SER A 37 -8.35 21.33 -3.54
N LEU A 38 -7.90 20.12 -3.22
CA LEU A 38 -7.80 19.02 -4.19
C LEU A 38 -9.16 18.37 -4.51
N SER A 39 -10.23 18.75 -3.79
CA SER A 39 -11.54 18.08 -3.85
C SER A 39 -11.40 16.56 -3.69
N PRO A 40 -10.86 16.09 -2.55
CA PRO A 40 -10.57 14.67 -2.35
C PRO A 40 -11.86 13.85 -2.22
N VAL A 41 -11.86 12.68 -2.86
CA VAL A 41 -12.92 11.66 -2.72
C VAL A 41 -12.31 10.29 -2.43
N PRO A 42 -13.00 9.40 -1.67
CA PRO A 42 -12.53 8.05 -1.42
C PRO A 42 -12.11 7.35 -2.70
N GLY A 43 -10.95 6.69 -2.67
CA GLY A 43 -10.31 6.11 -3.85
C GLY A 43 -9.22 6.97 -4.48
N ASN A 44 -9.18 8.28 -4.23
CA ASN A 44 -8.13 9.15 -4.77
C ASN A 44 -6.77 8.88 -4.12
N ILE A 45 -5.72 8.95 -4.92
CA ILE A 45 -4.32 8.86 -4.50
C ILE A 45 -3.58 10.10 -4.98
N PHE A 46 -2.85 10.72 -4.06
CA PHE A 46 -2.04 11.90 -4.31
C PHE A 46 -0.59 11.65 -3.90
N GLN A 47 0.31 12.33 -4.59
CA GLN A 47 1.73 12.33 -4.34
C GLN A 47 2.18 13.75 -4.02
N VAL A 48 2.71 13.94 -2.81
CA VAL A 48 3.17 15.24 -2.32
C VAL A 48 4.64 15.14 -1.94
N TYR A 49 5.44 16.08 -2.43
CA TYR A 49 6.83 16.25 -2.02
C TYR A 49 6.92 17.26 -0.88
N ILE A 50 7.49 16.83 0.24
CA ILE A 50 7.73 17.65 1.42
C ILE A 50 9.23 17.91 1.50
N ASP A 51 9.63 19.17 1.31
CA ASP A 51 11.02 19.58 1.41
C ASP A 51 11.57 19.43 2.84
N GLN A 52 12.87 19.13 2.97
CA GLN A 52 13.57 18.97 4.24
C GLN A 52 13.35 20.12 5.22
N ARG A 53 13.12 21.36 4.74
CA ARG A 53 12.89 22.53 5.61
C ARG A 53 11.59 22.41 6.44
N PHE A 54 10.62 21.63 5.96
CA PHE A 54 9.36 21.36 6.65
C PHE A 54 9.39 20.07 7.47
N ILE A 55 10.58 19.48 7.61
CA ILE A 55 10.81 18.18 8.22
C ILE A 55 11.76 18.36 9.40
N SER A 56 11.28 19.02 10.45
CA SER A 56 12.04 19.17 11.69
C SER A 56 11.13 19.27 12.90
N PHE A 57 11.63 18.85 14.06
CA PHE A 57 10.92 19.05 15.32
C PHE A 57 10.64 20.52 15.66
N SER A 58 11.37 21.45 15.05
CA SER A 58 11.11 22.89 15.18
C SER A 58 10.04 23.43 14.25
N TYR A 59 9.68 22.70 13.18
CA TYR A 59 8.61 23.13 12.28
C TYR A 59 7.27 23.12 13.03
N GLU A 60 6.52 24.21 12.95
CA GLU A 60 5.38 24.47 13.84
C GLU A 60 4.30 23.37 13.80
N PRO A 61 3.84 22.86 12.64
CA PRO A 61 2.89 21.74 12.62
C PRO A 61 3.37 20.49 13.37
N ILE A 62 4.68 20.23 13.33
CA ILE A 62 5.31 19.08 13.99
C ILE A 62 5.44 19.36 15.50
N SER A 63 5.95 20.53 15.88
CA SER A 63 6.16 20.91 17.29
C SER A 63 4.84 21.05 18.06
N ARG A 64 3.78 21.51 17.39
CA ARG A 64 2.42 21.61 17.93
C ARG A 64 1.60 20.32 17.78
N GLN A 65 2.20 19.25 17.26
CA GLN A 65 1.55 17.95 17.10
C GLN A 65 0.21 18.06 16.35
N GLN A 66 0.19 18.80 15.23
CA GLN A 66 -0.98 18.97 14.36
C GLN A 66 -1.27 17.70 13.53
N VAL A 67 -1.47 16.60 14.24
CA VAL A 67 -1.72 15.28 13.68
C VAL A 67 -2.78 14.58 14.53
N PHE A 68 -3.84 14.10 13.90
CA PHE A 68 -5.00 13.50 14.55
C PHE A 68 -5.24 12.12 13.95
N GLY A 69 -5.27 11.07 14.78
CA GLY A 69 -5.26 9.69 14.31
C GLY A 69 -3.86 9.13 14.04
N SER A 70 -3.77 7.93 13.46
CA SER A 70 -2.50 7.18 13.39
C SER A 70 -2.36 6.28 12.15
N THR A 71 -3.37 5.49 11.83
CA THR A 71 -3.46 4.75 10.55
C THR A 71 -4.46 5.39 9.61
N TYR A 72 -5.53 5.92 10.19
CA TYR A 72 -6.48 6.83 9.57
C TYR A 72 -6.17 8.21 10.16
N TYR A 73 -5.78 9.17 9.34
CA TYR A 73 -5.52 10.54 9.77
C TYR A 73 -6.68 11.45 9.41
N ALA A 74 -7.06 12.32 10.33
CA ALA A 74 -8.11 13.30 10.06
C ALA A 74 -7.63 14.31 8.99
N PRO A 75 -8.51 14.82 8.12
CA PRO A 75 -8.16 15.63 6.96
C PRO A 75 -7.55 17.00 7.30
N PHE A 76 -7.75 17.49 8.52
CA PHE A 76 -7.15 18.73 9.04
C PHE A 76 -5.79 18.52 9.71
N SER A 77 -5.27 17.29 9.72
CA SER A 77 -3.88 17.03 10.12
C SER A 77 -2.94 17.61 9.07
N ASP A 78 -1.81 18.15 9.51
CA ASP A 78 -0.79 18.63 8.59
C ASP A 78 -0.01 17.45 7.98
N LEU A 79 0.23 17.49 6.66
CA LEU A 79 0.91 16.41 5.96
C LEU A 79 2.36 16.19 6.41
N SER A 80 3.08 17.25 6.80
CA SER A 80 4.43 17.10 7.35
C SER A 80 4.39 16.42 8.73
N ALA A 81 3.41 16.77 9.56
CA ALA A 81 3.20 16.13 10.86
C ALA A 81 2.80 14.66 10.69
N ILE A 82 1.94 14.32 9.71
CA ILE A 82 1.62 12.93 9.36
C ILE A 82 2.87 12.19 8.89
N ALA A 83 3.66 12.77 7.97
CA ALA A 83 4.87 12.15 7.45
C ALA A 83 5.89 11.85 8.57
N PHE A 84 6.03 12.79 9.51
CA PHE A 84 6.89 12.60 10.68
C PHE A 84 6.33 11.54 11.64
N HIS A 85 5.03 11.60 11.95
CA HIS A 85 4.36 10.66 12.87
C HIS A 85 4.36 9.22 12.33
N THR A 86 4.11 9.01 11.04
CA THR A 86 4.20 7.69 10.38
C THR A 86 5.61 7.11 10.38
N GLY A 87 6.63 7.95 10.60
CA GLY A 87 8.03 7.53 10.56
C GLY A 87 8.60 7.55 9.15
N CYS A 88 7.96 8.27 8.21
CA CYS A 88 8.60 8.59 6.94
C CYS A 88 9.88 9.41 7.15
N LEU A 89 10.12 9.89 8.39
CA LEU A 89 11.21 10.76 8.82
C LEU A 89 11.60 10.47 10.29
N PHE A 90 12.65 9.67 10.55
CA PHE A 90 13.22 9.64 11.91
C PHE A 90 14.71 9.30 12.02
N VAL A 91 15.30 9.73 13.14
CA VAL A 91 16.66 9.38 13.60
C VAL A 91 16.46 8.52 14.85
N ASN A 92 16.87 7.26 14.87
CA ASN A 92 16.89 6.52 16.13
C ASN A 92 18.23 6.78 16.86
N PRO A 93 18.28 7.64 17.88
CA PRO A 93 19.52 7.90 18.61
C PRO A 93 19.99 6.70 19.45
N LYS A 94 19.19 5.63 19.60
CA LYS A 94 19.50 4.49 20.46
C LYS A 94 20.26 3.35 19.77
N MET A 95 20.78 3.55 18.56
CA MET A 95 21.65 2.57 17.91
C MET A 95 23.09 2.77 18.40
N LYS A 96 23.51 1.99 19.41
CA LYS A 96 24.84 2.12 20.07
C LYS A 96 26.04 2.01 19.13
N ASN A 97 25.88 1.42 17.93
CA ASN A 97 27.00 0.97 17.12
C ASN A 97 27.09 1.60 15.71
N VAL A 98 26.05 2.29 15.21
CA VAL A 98 26.11 2.99 13.92
C VAL A 98 25.17 4.20 13.93
N PRO A 99 25.65 5.41 13.57
CA PRO A 99 24.81 6.58 13.43
C PRO A 99 23.97 6.46 12.14
N VAL A 100 22.78 5.87 12.25
CA VAL A 100 21.82 5.78 11.12
C VAL A 100 20.51 6.50 11.42
N ARG A 101 19.90 7.03 10.35
CA ARG A 101 18.54 7.56 10.30
C ARG A 101 17.59 6.41 9.92
N ARG A 102 16.53 6.21 10.68
CA ARG A 102 15.58 5.11 10.51
C ARG A 102 14.25 5.62 9.97
N PHE A 103 13.78 5.01 8.89
CA PHE A 103 12.51 5.34 8.26
C PHE A 103 11.60 4.13 8.22
N CYS A 104 10.31 4.37 8.42
CA CYS A 104 9.25 3.39 8.42
C CYS A 104 8.25 3.71 7.30
N THR A 105 7.87 2.71 6.52
CA THR A 105 6.80 2.85 5.51
C THR A 105 5.99 1.57 5.37
N VAL A 106 4.77 1.67 4.85
CA VAL A 106 4.01 0.51 4.35
C VAL A 106 4.24 0.39 2.85
N GLN A 107 4.35 -0.83 2.33
CA GLN A 107 4.89 -1.03 0.99
C GLN A 107 3.86 -0.80 -0.12
N ASN A 108 2.58 -1.05 0.16
CA ASN A 108 1.55 -0.98 -0.86
C ASN A 108 0.18 -0.59 -0.30
N LEU A 109 -0.69 -0.18 -1.22
CA LEU A 109 -2.05 0.27 -0.92
C LEU A 109 -2.84 -0.79 -0.13
N LEU A 110 -2.76 -2.08 -0.50
CA LEU A 110 -3.54 -3.12 0.16
C LEU A 110 -3.10 -3.34 1.61
N GLU A 111 -1.79 -3.30 1.87
CA GLU A 111 -1.25 -3.34 3.23
C GLU A 111 -1.76 -2.15 4.04
N ALA A 112 -1.71 -0.94 3.48
CA ALA A 112 -2.26 0.24 4.14
C ALA A 112 -3.77 0.13 4.42
N LEU A 113 -4.53 -0.48 3.51
CA LEU A 113 -5.98 -0.66 3.65
C LEU A 113 -6.37 -1.72 4.68
N SER A 114 -5.55 -2.75 4.88
CA SER A 114 -5.93 -3.96 5.61
C SER A 114 -5.21 -4.15 6.95
N VAL A 115 -4.11 -3.45 7.20
CA VAL A 115 -3.36 -3.58 8.45
C VAL A 115 -4.05 -2.76 9.54
N PRO A 116 -4.54 -3.41 10.63
CA PRO A 116 -5.07 -2.67 11.76
C PRO A 116 -3.96 -1.94 12.51
N GLU A 117 -4.33 -0.89 13.23
CA GLU A 117 -3.40 -0.04 13.99
C GLU A 117 -2.39 -0.83 14.86
N GLN A 118 -2.89 -1.84 15.57
CA GLN A 118 -2.11 -2.69 16.48
C GLN A 118 -1.01 -3.52 15.78
N ASP A 119 -1.16 -3.80 14.49
CA ASP A 119 -0.22 -4.58 13.70
C ASP A 119 0.63 -3.72 12.75
N TYR A 120 0.37 -2.41 12.70
CA TYR A 120 1.11 -1.46 11.84
C TYR A 120 2.62 -1.54 12.06
N SER A 121 3.08 -1.59 13.32
CA SER A 121 4.50 -1.67 13.65
C SER A 121 5.17 -2.99 13.19
N LYS A 122 4.40 -4.07 13.09
CA LYS A 122 4.87 -5.37 12.59
C LYS A 122 4.90 -5.42 11.06
N ALA A 123 4.02 -4.65 10.41
CA ALA A 123 3.87 -4.56 8.97
C ALA A 123 4.88 -3.57 8.34
N ALA A 124 5.16 -2.46 9.02
CA ALA A 124 6.05 -1.41 8.53
C ALA A 124 7.44 -1.93 8.16
N GLN A 125 7.93 -1.48 7.01
CA GLN A 125 9.30 -1.71 6.59
C GLN A 125 10.22 -0.65 7.13
N ILE A 126 11.40 -1.10 7.54
CA ILE A 126 12.40 -0.26 8.18
C ILE A 126 13.58 -0.08 7.23
N PHE A 127 13.91 1.17 6.92
CA PHE A 127 15.10 1.57 6.17
C PHE A 127 16.05 2.31 7.09
N ASP A 128 17.31 1.89 7.14
CA ASP A 128 18.35 2.56 7.90
C ASP A 128 19.32 3.22 6.90
N TYR A 129 19.44 4.55 6.93
CA TYR A 129 20.36 5.34 6.11
C TYR A 129 21.50 5.91 6.95
N PRO A 130 22.72 6.06 6.41
CA PRO A 130 23.82 6.74 7.09
C PRO A 130 23.47 8.18 7.51
N ILE A 131 23.96 8.65 8.68
CA ILE A 131 23.67 10.03 9.16
C ILE A 131 24.26 11.13 8.28
N ASP A 132 25.39 10.86 7.62
CA ASP A 132 26.08 11.73 6.68
C ASP A 132 25.36 11.87 5.33
N LEU A 133 24.36 11.03 5.06
CA LEU A 133 23.51 11.18 3.89
C LEU A 133 22.61 12.43 4.05
N THR A 134 22.75 13.34 3.11
CA THR A 134 21.90 14.53 3.03
C THR A 134 20.54 14.15 2.46
N ILE A 135 19.48 14.45 3.22
CA ILE A 135 18.09 14.23 2.83
C ILE A 135 17.55 15.54 2.29
N GLN A 136 17.07 15.54 1.06
CA GLN A 136 16.48 16.71 0.42
C GLN A 136 14.99 16.86 0.77
N GLY A 137 14.30 15.75 1.01
CA GLY A 137 12.89 15.76 1.37
C GLY A 137 12.29 14.36 1.37
N VAL A 138 10.97 14.30 1.42
CA VAL A 138 10.21 13.05 1.36
C VAL A 138 9.06 13.17 0.39
N LEU A 139 8.94 12.15 -0.44
CA LEU A 139 7.79 11.93 -1.28
C LEU A 139 6.77 11.09 -0.51
N VAL A 140 5.58 11.62 -0.28
CA VAL A 140 4.50 10.96 0.45
C VAL A 140 3.39 10.63 -0.52
N HIS A 141 3.03 9.35 -0.61
CA HIS A 141 1.83 8.90 -1.30
C HIS A 141 0.76 8.62 -0.28
N PHE A 142 -0.38 9.29 -0.42
CA PHE A 142 -1.51 9.06 0.45
C PHE A 142 -2.77 8.76 -0.35
N TYR A 143 -3.61 7.93 0.27
CA TYR A 143 -4.89 7.49 -0.22
C TYR A 143 -5.99 8.14 0.61
N ILE A 144 -7.04 8.58 -0.08
CA ILE A 144 -8.26 9.07 0.54
C ILE A 144 -9.18 7.87 0.78
N ASP A 145 -9.50 7.62 2.05
CA ASP A 145 -10.36 6.52 2.48
C ASP A 145 -11.63 7.04 3.17
N ASP A 146 -12.59 6.15 3.37
CA ASP A 146 -13.74 6.43 4.23
C ASP A 146 -13.28 6.66 5.68
N SER A 147 -13.85 7.66 6.34
CA SER A 147 -13.47 7.97 7.71
C SER A 147 -13.85 6.86 8.68
N PRO A 148 -12.98 6.53 9.65
CA PRO A 148 -13.37 5.68 10.76
C PRO A 148 -14.40 6.40 11.66
N GLY A 149 -15.11 5.62 12.48
CA GLY A 149 -15.98 6.18 13.52
C GLY A 149 -15.23 6.92 14.64
N TYR A 150 -13.91 6.68 14.77
CA TYR A 150 -13.06 7.27 15.80
C TYR A 150 -11.60 7.30 15.33
N TYR A 151 -10.89 8.38 15.64
CA TYR A 151 -9.46 8.55 15.40
C TYR A 151 -8.69 8.43 16.73
N PRO A 152 -7.88 7.38 16.92
CA PRO A 152 -7.14 7.16 18.16
C PRO A 152 -5.93 8.07 18.31
N SER A 153 -5.59 8.39 19.57
CA SER A 153 -4.31 9.01 19.93
C SER A 153 -3.23 7.94 20.12
N VAL A 154 -2.10 8.07 19.41
CA VAL A 154 -0.97 7.15 19.51
C VAL A 154 0.34 7.94 19.55
N ASN A 155 1.35 7.44 20.25
CA ASN A 155 2.70 8.01 20.18
C ASN A 155 3.54 7.22 19.18
N ARG A 156 4.03 7.89 18.14
CA ARG A 156 4.94 7.33 17.14
C ARG A 156 6.04 8.33 16.82
N ASN A 157 7.28 7.85 16.73
CA ASN A 157 8.44 8.65 16.33
C ASN A 157 8.61 9.95 17.14
N GLY A 158 8.32 9.88 18.45
CA GLY A 158 8.45 11.03 19.35
C GLY A 158 7.35 12.09 19.23
N ILE A 159 6.32 11.84 18.41
CA ILE A 159 5.14 12.69 18.28
C ILE A 159 3.92 11.91 18.75
N ARG A 160 3.09 12.56 19.57
CA ARG A 160 1.79 12.01 19.94
C ARG A 160 0.72 12.60 19.03
N SER A 161 -0.02 11.74 18.35
CA SER A 161 -1.22 12.16 17.66
C SER A 161 -2.37 12.43 18.64
N GLN A 162 -3.25 13.34 18.26
CA GLN A 162 -4.43 13.71 19.01
C GLN A 162 -5.61 12.80 18.64
N GLU A 163 -6.53 12.60 19.58
CA GLU A 163 -7.77 11.89 19.29
C GLU A 163 -8.79 12.80 18.62
N TRP A 164 -9.68 12.21 17.83
CA TRP A 164 -10.83 12.90 17.26
C TRP A 164 -12.03 11.96 17.21
N LYS A 165 -13.16 12.43 17.75
CA LYS A 165 -14.36 11.59 17.95
C LYS A 165 -15.40 11.77 16.84
N THR A 166 -15.23 12.78 16.00
CA THR A 166 -16.19 13.10 14.93
C THR A 166 -15.74 12.42 13.64
N PRO A 167 -16.59 11.60 13.01
CA PRO A 167 -16.33 11.11 11.66
C PRO A 167 -16.28 12.28 10.67
N GLU A 168 -15.27 12.28 9.81
CA GLU A 168 -15.09 13.29 8.77
C GLU A 168 -15.61 12.78 7.42
N LYS A 169 -15.67 13.64 6.41
CA LYS A 169 -16.09 13.21 5.06
C LYS A 169 -15.16 12.16 4.44
N TYR A 170 -13.90 12.20 4.81
CA TYR A 170 -12.84 11.30 4.37
C TYR A 170 -11.69 11.36 5.36
N CYS A 171 -10.77 10.39 5.25
CA CYS A 171 -9.52 10.39 5.99
C CYS A 171 -8.33 10.17 5.06
N ILE A 172 -7.13 10.39 5.60
CA ILE A 172 -5.86 10.25 4.89
C ILE A 172 -5.17 8.97 5.39
N LYS A 173 -4.72 8.12 4.47
CA LYS A 173 -3.88 6.96 4.76
C LYS A 173 -2.59 7.07 3.99
N ILE A 174 -1.44 6.99 4.68
CA ILE A 174 -0.15 6.92 3.99
C ILE A 174 0.01 5.50 3.44
N ILE A 175 0.16 5.40 2.12
CA ILE A 175 0.24 4.10 1.42
C ILE A 175 1.64 3.76 0.96
N GLN A 176 2.50 4.78 0.84
CA GLN A 176 3.91 4.66 0.51
C GLN A 176 4.61 5.97 0.83
N SER A 177 5.90 5.90 1.14
CA SER A 177 6.79 7.05 1.15
C SER A 177 8.16 6.70 0.58
N ALA A 178 8.86 7.70 0.05
CA ALA A 178 10.24 7.60 -0.40
C ALA A 178 11.04 8.79 0.14
N VAL A 179 12.20 8.52 0.72
CA VAL A 179 13.16 9.55 1.13
C VAL A 179 13.96 9.95 -0.10
N ILE A 180 14.02 11.24 -0.40
CA ILE A 180 14.82 11.79 -1.49
C ILE A 180 16.13 12.29 -0.90
N THR A 181 17.24 11.74 -1.38
CA THR A 181 18.59 12.04 -0.90
C THR A 181 19.33 12.91 -1.91
N MET A 182 20.52 13.39 -1.54
CA MET A 182 21.38 14.15 -2.46
C MET A 182 21.81 13.40 -3.73
N TYR A 183 21.65 12.07 -3.77
CA TYR A 183 21.97 11.24 -4.95
C TYR A 183 20.75 10.94 -5.83
N ASP A 184 19.56 11.22 -5.33
CA ASP A 184 18.32 10.95 -6.05
C ASP A 184 17.94 12.15 -6.92
N GLN A 185 17.28 11.87 -8.03
CA GLN A 185 16.66 12.93 -8.83
C GLN A 185 15.37 13.38 -8.12
N PRO A 186 15.21 14.69 -7.83
CA PRO A 186 14.00 15.19 -7.21
C PRO A 186 12.79 15.01 -8.16
N PRO A 187 11.57 14.84 -7.61
CA PRO A 187 10.37 14.74 -8.42
C PRO A 187 10.12 16.04 -9.19
N LYS A 188 9.42 15.94 -10.32
CA LYS A 188 8.90 17.11 -11.02
C LYS A 188 7.77 17.72 -10.20
N LEU A 189 7.98 18.93 -9.68
CA LEU A 189 6.98 19.62 -8.88
C LEU A 189 5.96 20.33 -9.77
N VAL A 190 4.68 20.19 -9.43
CA VAL A 190 3.56 20.83 -10.14
C VAL A 190 2.59 21.48 -9.15
N ALA A 191 1.82 22.44 -9.62
CA ALA A 191 0.75 23.02 -8.82
C ALA A 191 -0.39 21.99 -8.60
N PRO A 192 -1.17 22.11 -7.52
CA PRO A 192 -2.37 21.29 -7.29
C PRO A 192 -3.31 21.18 -8.50
N SER A 193 -3.48 22.26 -9.26
CA SER A 193 -4.34 22.33 -10.45
C SER A 193 -3.79 21.58 -11.66
N GLU A 194 -2.48 21.34 -11.70
CA GLU A 194 -1.77 20.67 -12.79
C GLU A 194 -1.52 19.19 -12.49
N TYR A 195 -1.75 18.76 -11.25
CA TYR A 195 -1.53 17.39 -10.82
C TYR A 195 -2.63 16.46 -11.30
N GLN A 196 -2.25 15.45 -12.07
CA GLN A 196 -3.15 14.37 -12.46
C GLN A 196 -3.28 13.36 -11.31
N ARG A 197 -4.44 13.38 -10.65
CA ARG A 197 -4.74 12.45 -9.57
C ARG A 197 -4.88 11.01 -10.05
N THR A 198 -4.46 10.09 -9.22
CA THR A 198 -4.68 8.66 -9.41
C THR A 198 -5.95 8.24 -8.70
N THR A 199 -6.65 7.23 -9.24
CA THR A 199 -7.81 6.63 -8.58
C THR A 199 -7.62 5.13 -8.45
N ALA A 200 -7.86 4.60 -7.26
CA ALA A 200 -8.02 3.19 -7.00
C ALA A 200 -9.49 2.87 -6.74
N LEU A 201 -9.91 1.68 -7.14
CA LEU A 201 -11.22 1.14 -6.79
C LEU A 201 -11.27 0.81 -5.31
N VAL A 202 -12.31 1.31 -4.64
CA VAL A 202 -12.57 1.02 -3.23
C VAL A 202 -13.08 -0.42 -3.11
N PRO A 203 -12.34 -1.32 -2.44
CA PRO A 203 -12.76 -2.70 -2.26
C PRO A 203 -14.00 -2.77 -1.35
N LYS A 204 -14.93 -3.67 -1.69
CA LYS A 204 -16.03 -4.04 -0.79
C LYS A 204 -15.62 -5.25 0.02
N TYR A 205 -15.50 -5.07 1.33
CA TYR A 205 -15.10 -6.14 2.23
C TYR A 205 -16.28 -7.03 2.63
N ILE A 206 -16.01 -8.31 2.81
CA ILE A 206 -16.95 -9.31 3.31
C ILE A 206 -16.40 -9.81 4.65
N PHE A 207 -17.28 -9.95 5.64
CA PHE A 207 -16.92 -10.53 6.91
C PHE A 207 -16.55 -12.01 6.75
N THR A 208 -15.41 -12.43 7.30
CA THR A 208 -14.99 -13.85 7.36
C THR A 208 -14.80 -14.27 8.81
N PHE A 209 -15.10 -15.53 9.10
CA PHE A 209 -14.84 -16.13 10.41
C PHE A 209 -13.40 -16.67 10.56
N THR A 210 -12.66 -16.73 9.46
CA THR A 210 -11.32 -17.31 9.36
C THR A 210 -10.19 -16.30 9.61
N GLY A 211 -10.52 -15.03 9.88
CA GLY A 211 -9.54 -13.95 10.04
C GLY A 211 -8.93 -13.48 8.72
N GLU A 212 -9.42 -13.98 7.59
CA GLU A 212 -9.01 -13.59 6.25
C GLU A 212 -9.70 -12.29 5.84
N LEU A 213 -9.00 -11.42 5.11
CA LEU A 213 -9.61 -10.28 4.46
C LEU A 213 -10.29 -10.75 3.17
N ALA A 214 -11.62 -10.92 3.19
CA ALA A 214 -12.38 -11.20 1.98
C ALA A 214 -12.84 -9.92 1.28
N ILE A 215 -12.62 -9.86 -0.02
CA ILE A 215 -13.01 -8.75 -0.90
C ILE A 215 -13.94 -9.32 -1.97
N VAL A 216 -15.08 -8.66 -2.19
CA VAL A 216 -16.01 -9.01 -3.27
C VAL A 216 -15.26 -9.01 -4.60
N PHE A 217 -15.36 -10.13 -5.33
CA PHE A 217 -14.68 -10.27 -6.61
C PHE A 217 -15.37 -9.41 -7.69
N THR A 218 -14.56 -8.58 -8.34
CA THR A 218 -14.84 -8.04 -9.67
C THR A 218 -13.57 -8.15 -10.51
N PRO A 219 -13.68 -8.23 -11.86
CA PRO A 219 -12.50 -8.24 -12.73
C PRO A 219 -11.54 -7.08 -12.43
N GLN A 220 -12.07 -5.88 -12.20
CA GLN A 220 -11.26 -4.69 -11.97
C GLN A 220 -10.57 -4.70 -10.60
N ILE A 221 -11.23 -5.19 -9.55
CA ILE A 221 -10.60 -5.38 -8.23
C ILE A 221 -9.49 -6.41 -8.30
N PHE A 222 -9.70 -7.52 -9.02
CA PHE A 222 -8.65 -8.52 -9.21
C PHE A 222 -7.45 -7.93 -9.95
N ILE A 223 -7.67 -7.21 -11.05
CA ILE A 223 -6.59 -6.53 -11.79
C ILE A 223 -5.85 -5.53 -10.90
N GLN A 224 -6.57 -4.75 -10.07
CA GLN A 224 -5.95 -3.82 -9.13
C GLN A 224 -5.06 -4.56 -8.13
N ILE A 225 -5.55 -5.64 -7.51
CA ILE A 225 -4.80 -6.44 -6.55
C ILE A 225 -3.59 -7.09 -7.22
N PHE A 226 -3.83 -7.84 -8.30
CA PHE A 226 -2.84 -8.58 -9.07
C PHE A 226 -2.21 -7.71 -10.17
N SER A 227 -1.73 -6.54 -9.78
CA SER A 227 -1.07 -5.58 -10.67
C SER A 227 0.45 -5.62 -10.49
N LYS A 228 1.21 -5.32 -11.55
CA LYS A 228 2.68 -5.21 -11.49
C LYS A 228 3.18 -4.32 -10.34
N PRO A 229 2.59 -3.13 -10.06
CA PRO A 229 2.99 -2.32 -8.91
C PRO A 229 2.83 -3.04 -7.57
N ASN A 230 1.70 -3.71 -7.33
CA ASN A 230 1.48 -4.41 -6.06
C ASN A 230 2.40 -5.64 -5.92
N ILE A 231 2.58 -6.41 -6.99
CA ILE A 231 3.45 -7.58 -7.01
C ILE A 231 4.91 -7.18 -6.76
N SER A 232 5.41 -6.16 -7.46
CA SER A 232 6.78 -5.65 -7.28
C SER A 232 7.01 -5.05 -5.90
N LYS A 233 5.97 -4.45 -5.30
CA LYS A 233 5.95 -3.98 -3.90
C LYS A 233 5.60 -5.08 -2.89
N GLY A 234 5.88 -6.34 -3.23
CA GLY A 234 5.90 -7.43 -2.27
C GLY A 234 4.54 -7.91 -1.79
N LEU A 235 3.45 -7.76 -2.57
CA LEU A 235 2.12 -8.30 -2.25
C LEU A 235 2.18 -9.70 -1.61
N PHE A 236 2.84 -10.64 -2.28
CA PHE A 236 2.95 -12.03 -1.82
C PHE A 236 3.95 -12.27 -0.68
N ARG A 237 4.72 -11.25 -0.27
CA ARG A 237 5.51 -11.31 0.97
C ARG A 237 4.64 -11.04 2.19
N VAL A 238 3.56 -10.29 2.01
CA VAL A 238 2.65 -9.87 3.07
C VAL A 238 1.41 -10.74 3.11
N PHE A 239 0.89 -11.14 1.94
CA PHE A 239 -0.36 -11.87 1.84
C PHE A 239 -0.23 -13.17 1.06
N ARG A 240 -0.88 -14.22 1.56
CA ARG A 240 -1.35 -15.35 0.74
C ARG A 240 -2.68 -14.93 0.10
N VAL A 241 -2.84 -15.20 -1.19
CA VAL A 241 -4.03 -14.78 -1.95
C VAL A 241 -4.80 -16.01 -2.40
N PHE A 242 -6.08 -16.05 -2.03
CA PHE A 242 -6.96 -17.18 -2.31
C PHE A 242 -8.23 -16.75 -3.04
N PHE A 243 -8.86 -17.72 -3.69
CA PHE A 243 -10.22 -17.61 -4.20
C PHE A 243 -10.91 -18.97 -4.09
N ASP A 244 -12.22 -18.96 -3.84
CA ASP A 244 -13.02 -20.18 -3.70
C ASP A 244 -13.86 -20.38 -4.97
N VAL A 245 -13.96 -21.63 -5.42
CA VAL A 245 -14.90 -22.07 -6.45
C VAL A 245 -15.70 -23.24 -5.90
N GLY A 246 -16.98 -23.02 -5.63
CA GLY A 246 -17.83 -24.00 -4.97
C GLY A 246 -17.30 -24.35 -3.58
N ARG A 247 -16.82 -25.59 -3.40
CA ARG A 247 -16.23 -26.08 -2.14
C ARG A 247 -14.70 -26.17 -2.18
N SER A 248 -14.08 -25.77 -3.28
CA SER A 248 -12.64 -25.87 -3.50
C SER A 248 -11.99 -24.51 -3.28
N ARG A 249 -10.91 -24.47 -2.50
CA ARG A 249 -10.10 -23.28 -2.29
C ARG A 249 -8.84 -23.34 -3.13
N TYR A 250 -8.51 -22.24 -3.80
CA TYR A 250 -7.31 -22.14 -4.62
C TYR A 250 -6.42 -21.02 -4.10
N GLU A 251 -5.11 -21.24 -4.10
CA GLU A 251 -4.08 -20.27 -3.75
C GLU A 251 -3.30 -19.84 -4.99
N ILE A 252 -3.08 -18.53 -5.16
CA ILE A 252 -2.11 -17.99 -6.11
C ILE A 252 -0.76 -17.90 -5.39
N VAL A 253 0.19 -18.73 -5.81
CA VAL A 253 1.51 -18.84 -5.18
C VAL A 253 2.57 -18.20 -6.08
N PRO A 254 3.40 -17.26 -5.59
CA PRO A 254 4.50 -16.72 -6.37
C PRO A 254 5.59 -17.78 -6.59
N GLY A 255 6.09 -17.87 -7.82
CA GLY A 255 7.26 -18.65 -8.22
C GLY A 255 8.47 -17.76 -8.53
N GLU A 256 9.48 -18.34 -9.17
CA GLU A 256 10.66 -17.59 -9.62
C GLU A 256 10.34 -16.66 -10.80
N LYS A 257 11.06 -15.55 -10.92
CA LYS A 257 11.03 -14.65 -12.10
C LYS A 257 9.62 -14.16 -12.50
N HIS A 258 8.78 -13.76 -11.53
CA HIS A 258 7.41 -13.29 -11.76
C HIS A 258 6.47 -14.33 -12.39
N LYS A 259 6.75 -15.62 -12.17
CA LYS A 259 5.83 -16.71 -12.49
C LYS A 259 4.94 -17.03 -11.30
N PHE A 260 3.79 -17.65 -11.56
CA PHE A 260 2.78 -17.96 -10.57
C PHE A 260 2.27 -19.38 -10.73
N LYS A 261 1.87 -19.99 -9.61
CA LYS A 261 1.22 -21.29 -9.58
C LYS A 261 -0.19 -21.11 -9.02
N ILE A 262 -1.12 -21.93 -9.51
CA ILE A 262 -2.42 -22.10 -8.85
C ILE A 262 -2.42 -23.47 -8.21
N VAL A 263 -2.64 -23.47 -6.90
CA VAL A 263 -2.63 -24.67 -6.06
C VAL A 263 -4.03 -24.84 -5.47
N LEU A 264 -4.58 -26.06 -5.53
CA LEU A 264 -5.76 -26.43 -4.77
C LEU A 264 -5.34 -26.64 -3.30
N ASP A 265 -5.89 -25.81 -2.40
CA ASP A 265 -5.66 -25.87 -0.96
C ASP A 265 -6.81 -26.68 -0.34
N LEU A 266 -6.56 -27.97 -0.09
CA LEU A 266 -7.53 -28.85 0.56
C LEU A 266 -7.56 -28.51 2.05
N VAL A 267 -8.61 -27.80 2.47
CA VAL A 267 -8.82 -27.37 3.85
C VAL A 267 -8.76 -28.59 4.79
N GLY A 268 -7.71 -28.68 5.60
CA GLY A 268 -7.59 -29.67 6.69
C GLY A 268 -6.32 -30.53 6.68
N ASP A 269 -5.51 -30.52 5.62
CA ASP A 269 -4.29 -31.32 5.54
C ASP A 269 -3.17 -30.56 4.81
N GLU A 270 -2.16 -30.05 5.54
CA GLU A 270 -1.07 -29.25 4.96
C GLU A 270 -0.24 -29.99 3.89
N GLU A 271 -0.35 -31.32 3.85
CA GLU A 271 0.40 -32.20 2.94
C GLU A 271 -0.28 -32.45 1.59
N CYS A 272 -1.56 -32.09 1.41
CA CYS A 272 -2.30 -32.35 0.17
C CYS A 272 -2.52 -31.07 -0.66
N ARG A 273 -1.43 -30.53 -1.22
CA ARG A 273 -1.47 -29.41 -2.18
C ARG A 273 -1.32 -29.91 -3.62
N GLU A 274 -2.39 -29.83 -4.41
CA GLU A 274 -2.34 -30.17 -5.84
C GLU A 274 -2.04 -28.93 -6.69
N VAL A 275 -1.01 -29.00 -7.53
CA VAL A 275 -0.67 -27.90 -8.44
C VAL A 275 -1.47 -28.02 -9.73
N ILE A 276 -2.46 -27.13 -9.90
CA ILE A 276 -3.37 -27.09 -11.05
C ILE A 276 -2.73 -26.36 -12.23
N VAL A 277 -2.09 -25.21 -11.96
CA VAL A 277 -1.37 -24.42 -12.96
C VAL A 277 0.07 -24.26 -12.51
N ARG A 278 1.01 -24.53 -13.42
CA ARG A 278 2.45 -24.41 -13.19
C ARG A 278 3.01 -23.22 -13.94
N ASP A 279 3.81 -22.43 -13.25
CA ASP A 279 4.75 -21.46 -13.83
C ASP A 279 4.14 -20.47 -14.84
N ALA A 280 2.91 -20.02 -14.57
CA ALA A 280 2.19 -19.08 -15.40
C ALA A 280 2.71 -17.65 -15.25
N GLU A 281 2.83 -16.92 -16.35
CA GLU A 281 3.18 -15.50 -16.31
C GLU A 281 1.96 -14.64 -15.97
N MET A 282 2.17 -13.43 -15.41
CA MET A 282 1.07 -12.52 -15.07
C MET A 282 0.18 -12.21 -16.29
N THR A 283 0.75 -12.14 -17.49
CA THR A 283 0.03 -11.88 -18.76
C THR A 283 -0.87 -13.03 -19.20
N GLU A 284 -0.65 -14.24 -18.65
CA GLU A 284 -1.49 -15.42 -18.94
C GLU A 284 -2.77 -15.45 -18.08
N PHE A 285 -2.87 -14.56 -17.09
CA PHE A 285 -4.09 -14.37 -16.32
C PHE A 285 -5.08 -13.52 -17.11
N PHE A 286 -6.33 -13.96 -17.15
CA PHE A 286 -7.46 -13.19 -17.65
C PHE A 286 -8.60 -13.22 -16.64
N VAL A 287 -9.46 -12.22 -16.68
CA VAL A 287 -10.61 -12.13 -15.78
C VAL A 287 -11.88 -11.78 -16.53
N LYS A 288 -12.98 -12.40 -16.11
CA LYS A 288 -14.34 -12.08 -16.54
C LYS A 288 -15.26 -12.02 -15.33
N LYS A 289 -16.53 -11.69 -15.54
CA LYS A 289 -17.52 -11.68 -14.47
C LYS A 289 -17.51 -13.04 -13.73
N LYS A 290 -17.23 -13.00 -12.42
CA LYS A 290 -17.08 -14.16 -11.54
C LYS A 290 -16.12 -15.25 -12.04
N THR A 291 -15.15 -14.92 -12.87
CA THR A 291 -14.24 -15.92 -13.45
C THR A 291 -12.81 -15.41 -13.41
N ILE A 292 -11.91 -16.24 -12.89
CA ILE A 292 -10.46 -16.09 -13.06
C ILE A 292 -10.01 -17.18 -14.02
N GLY A 293 -9.23 -16.82 -15.02
CA GLY A 293 -8.64 -17.79 -15.94
C GLY A 293 -7.13 -17.62 -16.02
N VAL A 294 -6.44 -18.74 -16.21
CA VAL A 294 -4.99 -18.78 -16.42
C VAL A 294 -4.67 -19.84 -17.44
N ASN A 295 -3.99 -19.46 -18.53
CA ASN A 295 -3.80 -20.33 -19.68
C ASN A 295 -5.14 -20.91 -20.17
N ASN A 296 -5.29 -22.24 -20.16
CA ASN A 296 -6.51 -22.94 -20.58
C ASN A 296 -7.45 -23.26 -19.41
N HIS A 297 -7.08 -22.91 -18.18
CA HIS A 297 -7.89 -23.18 -16.98
C HIS A 297 -8.84 -22.03 -16.70
N GLN A 298 -10.07 -22.35 -16.31
CA GLN A 298 -11.08 -21.39 -15.87
C GLN A 298 -11.63 -21.79 -14.52
N PHE A 299 -11.65 -20.83 -13.60
CA PHE A 299 -12.14 -20.96 -12.24
C PHE A 299 -13.39 -20.12 -12.10
N SER A 300 -14.55 -20.77 -11.97
CA SER A 300 -15.86 -20.10 -11.92
C SER A 300 -16.91 -20.98 -11.20
N PRO A 301 -17.81 -20.39 -10.40
CA PRO A 301 -17.88 -18.97 -10.05
C PRO A 301 -16.88 -18.59 -8.95
N VAL A 302 -16.29 -17.39 -9.07
CA VAL A 302 -15.50 -16.72 -8.03
C VAL A 302 -16.29 -15.53 -7.49
N ASP A 303 -16.64 -15.59 -6.20
CA ASP A 303 -17.43 -14.54 -5.54
C ASP A 303 -16.55 -13.59 -4.70
N ALA A 304 -15.40 -14.07 -4.21
CA ALA A 304 -14.49 -13.29 -3.38
C ALA A 304 -13.03 -13.66 -3.61
N ILE A 305 -12.15 -12.68 -3.40
CA ILE A 305 -10.72 -12.88 -3.19
C ILE A 305 -10.47 -12.78 -1.69
N MET A 306 -9.80 -13.78 -1.12
CA MET A 306 -9.43 -13.78 0.29
C MET A 306 -7.93 -13.56 0.42
N MET A 307 -7.53 -12.73 1.37
CA MET A 307 -6.13 -12.47 1.67
C MET A 307 -5.86 -12.81 3.13
N SER A 308 -4.85 -13.64 3.37
CA SER A 308 -4.38 -13.99 4.70
C SER A 308 -2.97 -13.45 4.89
N GLN A 309 -2.70 -12.82 6.04
CA GLN A 309 -1.36 -12.32 6.32
C GLN A 309 -0.37 -13.48 6.47
N CYS A 310 0.78 -13.39 5.80
CA CYS A 310 1.88 -14.32 6.01
C CYS A 310 2.42 -14.13 7.44
N ASN A 311 2.52 -15.22 8.22
CA ASN A 311 3.19 -15.19 9.52
C ASN A 311 4.66 -14.77 9.35
N ARG A 312 5.00 -13.52 9.70
CA ARG A 312 6.35 -12.94 9.54
C ARG A 312 7.42 -13.54 10.48
N THR A 313 7.12 -14.59 11.24
CA THR A 313 8.01 -15.18 12.26
C THR A 313 9.26 -15.89 11.71
N LYS A 314 9.52 -15.93 10.40
CA LYS A 314 10.72 -16.59 9.83
C LYS A 314 11.59 -15.78 8.86
N LEU A 315 11.26 -14.55 8.50
CA LEU A 315 12.08 -13.72 7.58
C LEU A 315 12.97 -12.67 8.26
N GLY A 316 13.02 -12.67 9.59
CA GLY A 316 13.92 -11.83 10.36
C GLY A 316 15.27 -12.50 10.60
N ARG A 317 16.15 -12.57 9.59
CA ARG A 317 17.61 -12.64 9.77
C ARG A 317 18.34 -12.38 8.46
N SER A 318 18.99 -11.21 8.42
CA SER A 318 20.06 -10.80 7.51
C SER A 318 19.70 -10.52 6.05
N THR A 319 19.49 -9.25 5.74
CA THR A 319 20.21 -8.62 4.62
C THR A 319 20.97 -7.41 5.16
N SER A 320 22.06 -7.67 5.88
CA SER A 320 23.18 -6.75 5.87
C SER A 320 23.69 -6.67 4.44
N ILE A 321 23.47 -5.53 3.77
CA ILE A 321 24.10 -5.24 2.49
C ILE A 321 25.59 -5.03 2.79
N ASN A 322 26.37 -6.11 2.73
CA ASN A 322 27.77 -6.01 2.40
C ASN A 322 27.85 -5.98 0.87
N LYS A 323 28.09 -4.81 0.29
CA LYS A 323 28.68 -4.70 -1.03
C LYS A 323 29.71 -3.57 -1.05
N MET A 324 30.96 -4.04 -1.04
CA MET A 324 32.26 -3.42 -1.39
C MET A 324 32.62 -2.08 -0.75
#